data_AF-A0A5M4B203-F1
#
_entry.id   AF-A0A5M4B203-F1
#
_cell.length_a   1.000
_cell.length_b   1.000
_cell.length_c   1.000
_cell.angle_alpha   90.00
_cell.angle_beta   90.00
_cell.angle_gamma   90.00
#
_symmetry.space_group_name_H-M   'P 1'
#
loop_
_entity.id
_entity.type
_entity.pdbx_description
1 polymer ?
#
loop_
_entity_poly.entity_id
_entity_poly.type
_entity_poly.pdbx_seq_one_letter_code
_entity_poly.pdbx_strand_id
1 'polypeptide(L)'
;METERDKNCQFAHAEEMFAKDPIGLRINLAIVAFLRKIKFYLYFRKVKYFLGLRTHYSGAAASPKLIAEPAPQIIKKPTGPLKQGDWVRIKSKEEILKTVDANNKLEGCVVMPEMWQYCDVETKVVKRVEYFLDETNYKMRKMRSTILLEGLHCSGKMPGYKSPCDRNCFFFWKEAWVDKIEAPVTDEKQVTEPDQQKEPISSHI
;
A
#
# COMPACT_ATOMS: atom_id res chain seq x y z
N MET A 1 -3.82 -27.37 -9.20
CA MET A 1 -3.29 -27.11 -10.55
C MET A 1 -2.69 -25.72 -10.54
N GLU A 2 -1.38 -25.63 -10.27
CA GLU A 2 -0.64 -24.37 -10.41
C GLU A 2 -0.58 -23.99 -11.89
N THR A 3 -0.89 -22.74 -12.18
CA THR A 3 -0.86 -22.20 -13.53
C THR A 3 0.57 -21.88 -13.93
N GLU A 4 0.87 -21.86 -15.24
CA GLU A 4 2.21 -21.53 -15.76
C GLU A 4 2.70 -20.14 -15.33
N ARG A 5 1.77 -19.25 -14.98
CA ARG A 5 2.05 -17.95 -14.33
C ARG A 5 2.62 -18.07 -12.91
N ASP A 6 2.24 -19.10 -12.17
CA ASP A 6 2.67 -19.31 -10.78
C ASP A 6 4.14 -19.76 -10.73
N LYS A 7 4.63 -20.44 -11.77
CA LYS A 7 6.04 -20.88 -11.90
C LYS A 7 7.02 -19.74 -12.18
N ASN A 8 6.60 -18.72 -12.93
CA ASN A 8 7.40 -17.52 -13.18
C ASN A 8 7.19 -16.43 -12.11
N CYS A 9 6.39 -16.71 -11.09
CA CYS A 9 6.21 -15.78 -9.99
C CYS A 9 7.49 -15.77 -9.15
N GLN A 10 8.07 -14.59 -8.91
CA GLN A 10 9.22 -14.41 -8.01
C GLN A 10 8.98 -15.03 -6.61
N PHE A 11 7.72 -15.26 -6.25
CA PHE A 11 7.31 -15.96 -5.02
C PHE A 11 7.71 -17.43 -4.99
N ALA A 12 7.71 -18.13 -6.12
CA ALA A 12 8.14 -19.53 -6.22
C ALA A 12 9.64 -19.71 -5.88
N HIS A 13 10.42 -18.63 -5.98
CA HIS A 13 11.85 -18.59 -5.67
C HIS A 13 12.17 -17.70 -4.45
N ALA A 14 11.18 -17.41 -3.58
CA ALA A 14 11.38 -16.52 -2.44
C ALA A 14 12.48 -17.00 -1.47
N GLU A 15 12.65 -18.32 -1.31
CA GLU A 15 13.72 -18.93 -0.50
C GLU A 15 15.12 -18.69 -1.10
N GLU A 16 15.24 -18.69 -2.43
CA GLU A 16 16.49 -18.42 -3.15
C GLU A 16 16.92 -16.95 -3.04
N MET A 17 15.96 -16.04 -2.81
CA MET A 17 16.20 -14.61 -2.68
C MET A 17 16.60 -14.15 -1.27
N PHE A 18 16.92 -15.08 -0.36
CA PHE A 18 17.23 -14.81 1.06
C PHE A 18 16.13 -13.99 1.79
N ALA A 19 14.90 -13.98 1.27
CA ALA A 19 13.79 -13.28 1.89
C ALA A 19 13.30 -14.11 3.09
N LYS A 20 13.65 -13.69 4.31
CA LYS A 20 13.27 -14.42 5.54
C LYS A 20 11.77 -14.69 5.60
N ASP A 21 11.39 -15.95 5.79
CA ASP A 21 9.99 -16.36 5.88
C ASP A 21 9.23 -15.58 6.96
N PRO A 22 8.12 -14.91 6.59
CA PRO A 22 7.34 -14.11 7.53
C PRO A 22 6.68 -14.99 8.61
N ILE A 23 6.49 -16.28 8.34
CA ILE A 23 5.84 -17.25 9.25
C ILE A 23 6.84 -17.74 10.32
N GLY A 24 8.05 -18.16 9.91
CA GLY A 24 9.08 -18.65 10.84
C GLY A 24 9.51 -17.57 11.84
N LEU A 25 9.58 -16.31 11.40
CA LEU A 25 9.88 -15.18 12.29
C LEU A 25 8.76 -14.94 13.32
N ARG A 26 7.50 -15.09 12.91
CA ARG A 26 6.33 -14.94 13.81
C ARG A 26 6.26 -16.03 14.87
N ILE A 27 6.55 -17.28 14.51
CA ILE A 27 6.58 -18.40 15.47
C ILE A 27 7.69 -18.19 16.50
N ASN A 28 8.90 -17.83 16.05
CA ASN A 28 10.02 -17.55 16.94
C ASN A 28 9.76 -16.35 17.87
N LEU A 29 9.16 -15.28 17.36
CA LEU A 29 8.73 -14.13 18.18
C LEU A 29 7.67 -14.50 19.20
N ALA A 30 6.71 -15.36 18.83
CA ALA A 30 5.67 -15.85 19.74
C ALA A 30 6.25 -16.74 20.84
N ILE A 31 7.17 -17.66 20.51
CA ILE A 31 7.87 -18.50 21.49
C ILE A 31 8.69 -17.64 22.45
N VAL A 32 9.47 -16.68 21.93
CA VAL A 32 10.27 -15.78 22.77
C VAL A 32 9.37 -14.90 23.67
N ALA A 33 8.24 -14.41 23.16
CA ALA A 33 7.28 -13.65 23.95
C ALA A 33 6.63 -14.51 25.04
N PHE A 34 6.30 -15.78 24.72
CA PHE A 34 5.74 -16.74 25.67
C PHE A 34 6.74 -17.10 26.76
N LEU A 35 8.00 -17.38 26.40
CA LEU A 35 9.09 -17.63 27.35
C LEU A 35 9.38 -16.41 28.23
N ARG A 36 9.30 -15.18 27.67
CA ARG A 36 9.38 -13.95 28.47
C ARG A 36 8.23 -13.83 29.46
N LYS A 37 6.99 -14.14 29.06
CA LYS A 37 5.83 -14.18 29.95
C LYS A 37 5.99 -15.21 31.06
N ILE A 38 6.46 -16.41 30.74
CA ILE A 38 6.74 -17.46 31.74
C ILE A 38 7.83 -17.00 32.70
N LYS A 39 8.95 -16.48 32.19
CA LYS A 39 10.06 -16.00 33.02
C LYS A 39 9.62 -14.85 33.93
N PHE A 40 8.80 -13.92 33.41
CA PHE A 40 8.21 -12.82 34.18
C PHE A 40 7.23 -13.32 35.24
N TYR A 41 6.36 -14.29 34.92
CA TYR A 41 5.45 -14.92 35.86
C TYR A 41 6.18 -15.68 36.96
N LEU A 42 7.22 -16.44 36.63
CA LEU A 42 8.06 -17.16 37.61
C LEU A 42 8.86 -16.20 38.50
N TYR A 43 9.35 -15.08 37.93
CA TYR A 43 9.98 -14.01 38.70
C TYR A 43 8.99 -13.37 39.67
N PHE A 44 7.81 -12.94 39.20
CA PHE A 44 6.77 -12.36 40.06
C PHE A 44 6.26 -13.36 41.09
N ARG A 45 6.14 -14.64 40.74
CA ARG A 45 5.78 -15.71 41.68
C ARG A 45 6.84 -15.83 42.77
N LYS A 46 8.14 -15.84 42.46
CA LYS A 46 9.22 -15.82 43.48
C LYS A 46 9.19 -14.56 44.35
N VAL A 47 8.90 -13.40 43.79
CA VAL A 47 8.79 -12.12 44.53
C VAL A 47 7.57 -12.10 45.46
N LYS A 48 6.44 -12.70 45.06
CA LYS A 48 5.20 -12.77 45.86
C LYS A 48 5.30 -13.72 47.07
N TYR A 49 6.16 -14.74 47.01
CA TYR A 49 6.47 -15.59 48.16
C TYR A 49 7.43 -14.89 49.15
N PHE A 50 8.15 -13.84 48.71
CA PHE A 50 9.12 -13.12 49.54
C PHE A 50 8.54 -11.87 50.23
N LEU A 51 7.57 -11.18 49.60
CA LEU A 51 6.82 -10.10 50.24
C LEU A 51 5.40 -10.55 50.52
N GLY A 52 5.19 -11.12 51.71
CA GLY A 52 3.86 -11.31 52.26
C GLY A 52 3.17 -9.96 52.45
N LEU A 53 2.41 -9.51 51.45
CA LEU A 53 1.58 -8.32 51.57
C LEU A 53 0.18 -8.59 50.99
N ARG A 54 -0.71 -8.83 51.94
CA ARG A 54 -2.16 -8.84 51.81
C ARG A 54 -2.61 -7.41 51.53
N THR A 55 -3.11 -7.13 50.34
CA THR A 55 -3.88 -5.91 50.08
C THR A 55 -5.24 -6.30 49.52
N HIS A 56 -6.25 -6.13 50.37
CA HIS A 56 -7.63 -6.03 49.95
C HIS A 56 -7.75 -4.73 49.14
N TYR A 57 -8.28 -4.81 47.91
CA TYR A 57 -8.76 -3.64 47.18
C TYR A 57 -10.21 -3.90 46.78
N SER A 58 -11.10 -3.48 47.68
CA SER A 58 -12.45 -3.04 47.39
C SER A 58 -12.39 -1.68 46.70
N GLY A 59 -13.09 -1.50 45.58
CA GLY A 59 -13.21 -0.18 44.97
C GLY A 59 -13.76 -0.23 43.56
N ALA A 60 -15.08 -0.15 43.45
CA ALA A 60 -15.76 0.25 42.22
C ALA A 60 -15.37 1.70 41.88
N ALA A 61 -15.04 1.97 40.63
CA ALA A 61 -15.03 3.31 40.07
C ALA A 61 -15.40 3.23 38.58
N ALA A 62 -16.45 3.98 38.24
CA ALA A 62 -17.11 4.00 36.95
C ALA A 62 -16.16 4.38 35.80
N SER A 63 -16.35 3.74 34.64
CA SER A 63 -15.71 4.15 33.39
C SER A 63 -16.27 5.50 32.92
N PRO A 64 -15.42 6.46 32.49
CA PRO A 64 -15.89 7.70 31.91
C PRO A 64 -16.55 7.42 30.54
N LYS A 65 -17.73 8.00 30.34
CA LYS A 65 -18.54 7.91 29.13
C LYS A 65 -17.85 8.71 28.02
N LEU A 66 -17.26 8.02 27.04
CA LEU A 66 -16.71 8.66 25.84
C LEU A 66 -17.86 9.29 25.06
N ILE A 67 -17.81 10.61 24.87
CA ILE A 67 -18.73 11.36 24.03
C ILE A 67 -18.43 10.94 22.59
N ALA A 68 -19.42 10.37 21.90
CA ALA A 68 -19.30 9.93 20.53
C ALA A 68 -19.12 11.15 19.61
N GLU A 69 -18.02 11.16 18.85
CA GLU A 69 -17.87 12.08 17.71
C GLU A 69 -18.95 11.76 16.66
N PRO A 70 -19.53 12.78 16.00
CA PRO A 70 -20.56 12.57 14.99
C PRO A 70 -20.01 11.78 13.80
N ALA A 71 -20.74 10.72 13.41
CA ALA A 71 -20.34 9.77 12.39
C ALA A 71 -20.06 10.46 11.04
N PRO A 72 -18.93 10.15 10.36
CA PRO A 72 -18.72 10.62 9.00
C PRO A 72 -19.78 10.02 8.08
N GLN A 73 -20.36 10.88 7.25
CA GLN A 73 -21.45 10.53 6.35
C GLN A 73 -20.95 9.52 5.31
N ILE A 74 -21.57 8.34 5.29
CA ILE A 74 -21.19 7.26 4.38
C ILE A 74 -21.76 7.55 3.00
N ILE A 75 -20.92 8.12 2.13
CA ILE A 75 -21.14 8.12 0.69
C ILE A 75 -21.14 6.65 0.24
N LYS A 76 -22.26 6.17 -0.31
CA LYS A 76 -22.42 4.79 -0.81
C LYS A 76 -21.50 4.56 -2.01
N LYS A 77 -20.27 4.15 -1.74
CA LYS A 77 -19.29 3.69 -2.74
C LYS A 77 -19.69 2.28 -3.20
N PRO A 78 -19.58 1.92 -4.49
CA PRO A 78 -19.85 0.57 -4.95
C PRO A 78 -19.04 -0.44 -4.12
N THR A 79 -19.77 -1.29 -3.40
CA THR A 79 -19.28 -2.20 -2.36
C THR A 79 -18.64 -3.42 -3.01
N GLY A 80 -17.35 -3.33 -3.32
CA GLY A 80 -16.54 -4.48 -3.70
C GLY A 80 -15.06 -4.10 -3.80
N PRO A 81 -14.11 -5.00 -3.48
CA PRO A 81 -12.70 -4.74 -3.72
C PRO A 81 -12.47 -4.51 -5.22
N LEU A 82 -11.68 -3.51 -5.57
CA LEU A 82 -11.34 -3.20 -6.95
C LEU A 82 -10.57 -4.39 -7.56
N LYS A 83 -10.98 -4.77 -8.77
CA LYS A 83 -10.38 -5.87 -9.54
C LYS A 83 -9.57 -5.32 -10.69
N GLN A 84 -8.65 -6.15 -11.19
CA GLN A 84 -7.94 -5.87 -12.42
C GLN A 84 -8.93 -5.63 -13.57
N GLY A 85 -8.70 -4.58 -14.36
CA GLY A 85 -9.55 -4.16 -15.47
C GLY A 85 -10.67 -3.20 -15.08
N ASP A 86 -10.94 -2.97 -13.79
CA ASP A 86 -11.91 -1.96 -13.36
C ASP A 86 -11.44 -0.55 -13.76
N TRP A 87 -12.35 0.27 -14.26
CA TRP A 87 -12.11 1.69 -14.47
C TRP A 87 -12.29 2.48 -13.18
N VAL A 88 -11.38 3.40 -12.95
CA VAL A 88 -11.37 4.24 -11.77
C VAL A 88 -10.99 5.68 -12.13
N ARG A 89 -11.54 6.62 -11.37
CA ARG A 89 -11.12 8.02 -11.37
C ARG A 89 -10.35 8.30 -10.09
N ILE A 90 -9.19 8.94 -10.21
CA ILE A 90 -8.41 9.36 -9.05
C ILE A 90 -9.09 10.57 -8.42
N LYS A 91 -9.22 10.57 -7.09
CA LYS A 91 -9.82 11.69 -6.36
C LYS A 91 -9.00 12.96 -6.46
N SER A 92 -9.67 14.07 -6.20
CA SER A 92 -9.01 15.38 -6.10
C SER A 92 -7.99 15.40 -4.96
N LYS A 93 -7.02 16.31 -5.06
CA LYS A 93 -5.98 16.49 -4.04
C LYS A 93 -6.58 16.73 -2.65
N GLU A 94 -7.63 17.55 -2.56
CA GLU A 94 -8.27 17.92 -1.30
C GLU A 94 -8.93 16.72 -0.61
N GLU A 95 -9.56 15.83 -1.38
CA GLU A 95 -10.18 14.62 -0.86
C GLU A 95 -9.15 13.60 -0.38
N ILE A 96 -8.05 13.43 -1.13
CA ILE A 96 -6.95 12.56 -0.72
C ILE A 96 -6.31 13.11 0.56
N LEU A 97 -6.09 14.43 0.65
CA LEU A 97 -5.52 15.06 1.84
C LEU A 97 -6.36 14.86 3.11
N LYS A 98 -7.70 14.76 2.98
CA LYS A 98 -8.59 14.42 4.12
C LYS A 98 -8.39 12.99 4.64
N THR A 99 -7.83 12.09 3.83
CA THR A 99 -7.64 10.68 4.21
C THR A 99 -6.25 10.39 4.79
N VAL A 100 -5.27 11.27 4.59
CA VAL A 100 -3.88 11.04 5.01
C VAL A 100 -3.58 11.66 6.36
N ASP A 101 -2.56 11.13 7.04
CA ASP A 101 -2.04 11.68 8.29
C ASP A 101 -1.14 12.91 8.05
N ALA A 102 -0.62 13.48 9.14
CA ALA A 102 0.28 14.65 9.11
C ALA A 102 1.57 14.43 8.30
N ASN A 103 1.92 13.19 7.96
CA ASN A 103 3.09 12.83 7.14
C ASN A 103 2.70 12.47 5.70
N ASN A 104 1.47 12.81 5.26
CA ASN A 104 0.89 12.42 3.97
C ASN A 104 0.83 10.89 3.78
N LYS A 105 0.57 10.13 4.84
CA LYS A 105 0.46 8.67 4.78
C LYS A 105 -0.95 8.19 5.05
N LEU A 106 -1.36 7.14 4.35
CA LEU A 106 -2.53 6.33 4.70
C LEU A 106 -2.11 4.88 4.87
N GLU A 107 -2.32 4.31 6.07
CA GLU A 107 -1.90 2.95 6.43
C GLU A 107 -0.41 2.66 6.12
N GLY A 108 0.44 3.68 6.27
CA GLY A 108 1.88 3.60 5.98
C GLY A 108 2.27 3.82 4.52
N CYS A 109 1.32 3.97 3.59
CA CYS A 109 1.58 4.33 2.20
C CYS A 109 1.64 5.85 2.06
N VAL A 110 2.78 6.38 1.61
CA VAL A 110 3.00 7.82 1.40
C VAL A 110 2.37 8.25 0.07
N VAL A 111 1.68 9.38 0.06
CA VAL A 111 1.34 10.07 -1.19
C VAL A 111 2.54 10.90 -1.62
N MET A 112 3.18 10.49 -2.72
CA MET A 112 4.35 11.18 -3.24
C MET A 112 3.94 12.50 -3.93
N PRO A 113 4.79 13.54 -3.93
CA PRO A 113 4.48 14.81 -4.59
C PRO A 113 4.16 14.68 -6.08
N GLU A 114 4.83 13.75 -6.78
CA GLU A 114 4.56 13.48 -8.20
C GLU A 114 3.15 12.93 -8.44
N MET A 115 2.53 12.27 -7.45
CA MET A 115 1.21 11.67 -7.63
C MET A 115 0.11 12.72 -7.82
N TRP A 116 0.32 13.94 -7.33
CA TRP A 116 -0.68 15.01 -7.42
C TRP A 116 -0.98 15.45 -8.86
N GLN A 117 -0.07 15.20 -9.81
CA GLN A 117 -0.31 15.50 -11.22
C GLN A 117 -1.37 14.58 -11.85
N TYR A 118 -1.68 13.44 -11.20
CA TYR A 118 -2.64 12.46 -11.68
C TYR A 118 -3.99 12.56 -10.96
N CYS A 119 -4.23 13.61 -10.17
CA CYS A 119 -5.55 13.88 -9.61
C CYS A 119 -6.58 14.09 -10.74
N ASP A 120 -7.80 13.60 -10.53
CA ASP A 120 -8.94 13.70 -11.46
C ASP A 120 -8.75 12.97 -12.80
N VAL A 121 -7.67 12.18 -12.95
CA VAL A 121 -7.43 11.33 -14.12
C VAL A 121 -8.22 10.02 -14.02
N GLU A 122 -8.77 9.60 -15.15
CA GLU A 122 -9.42 8.30 -15.31
C GLU A 122 -8.46 7.28 -15.90
N THR A 123 -8.37 6.11 -15.27
CA THR A 123 -7.46 5.04 -15.69
C THR A 123 -8.00 3.68 -15.23
N LYS A 124 -7.35 2.61 -15.67
CA LYS A 124 -7.70 1.24 -15.32
C LYS A 124 -6.82 0.70 -14.21
N VAL A 125 -7.39 -0.20 -13.43
CA VAL A 125 -6.65 -1.00 -12.45
C VAL A 125 -5.87 -2.10 -13.17
N VAL A 126 -4.54 -2.04 -13.08
CA VAL A 126 -3.65 -3.08 -13.63
C VAL A 126 -3.62 -4.29 -12.72
N LYS A 127 -3.42 -4.08 -11.42
CA LYS A 127 -3.24 -5.18 -10.46
C LYS A 127 -3.53 -4.72 -9.04
N ARG A 128 -4.10 -5.61 -8.24
CA ARG A 128 -4.17 -5.46 -6.77
C ARG A 128 -2.88 -5.99 -6.14
N VAL A 129 -2.28 -5.21 -5.25
CA VAL A 129 -1.02 -5.56 -4.57
C VAL A 129 -1.31 -5.94 -3.13
N GLU A 130 -1.01 -7.19 -2.78
CA GLU A 130 -1.14 -7.69 -1.40
C GLU A 130 0.19 -7.72 -0.65
N TYR A 131 1.29 -7.88 -1.37
CA TYR A 131 2.63 -7.94 -0.82
C TYR A 131 3.59 -7.12 -1.69
N PHE A 132 4.51 -6.42 -1.05
CA PHE A 132 5.61 -5.73 -1.72
C PHE A 132 6.93 -5.96 -0.99
N LEU A 133 8.02 -6.02 -1.74
CA LEU A 133 9.37 -6.08 -1.19
C LEU A 133 9.83 -4.66 -0.84
N ASP A 134 10.01 -4.39 0.45
CA ASP A 134 10.68 -3.19 0.93
C ASP A 134 12.18 -3.37 0.71
N GLU A 135 12.68 -2.81 -0.39
CA GLU A 135 14.08 -2.95 -0.82
C GLU A 135 15.07 -2.35 0.19
N THR A 136 14.70 -1.28 0.90
CA THR A 136 15.57 -0.65 1.90
C THR A 136 15.81 -1.59 3.08
N ASN A 137 14.76 -2.30 3.50
CA ASN A 137 14.84 -3.19 4.66
C ASN A 137 14.96 -4.67 4.30
N TYR A 138 14.98 -5.02 3.00
CA TYR A 138 14.88 -6.37 2.44
C TYR A 138 13.80 -7.22 3.11
N LYS A 139 12.59 -6.66 3.26
CA LYS A 139 11.47 -7.31 3.96
C LYS A 139 10.23 -7.34 3.10
N MET A 140 9.56 -8.48 3.06
CA MET A 140 8.22 -8.57 2.49
C MET A 140 7.21 -7.91 3.42
N ARG A 141 6.46 -6.95 2.90
CA ARG A 141 5.43 -6.20 3.62
C ARG A 141 4.07 -6.53 3.05
N LYS A 142 3.12 -6.82 3.94
CA LYS A 142 1.72 -6.99 3.55
C LYS A 142 1.07 -5.62 3.40
N MET A 143 0.48 -5.37 2.24
CA MET A 143 -0.32 -4.20 1.96
C MET A 143 -1.81 -4.54 2.00
N ARG A 144 -2.61 -3.55 2.35
CA ARG A 144 -4.07 -3.64 2.35
C ARG A 144 -4.59 -2.65 1.34
N SER A 145 -5.66 -3.00 0.62
CA SER A 145 -6.40 -2.07 -0.24
C SER A 145 -5.49 -1.21 -1.12
N THR A 146 -4.50 -1.83 -1.76
CA THR A 146 -3.53 -1.16 -2.61
C THR A 146 -3.61 -1.73 -4.03
N ILE A 147 -3.59 -0.83 -5.01
CA ILE A 147 -3.77 -1.12 -6.41
C ILE A 147 -2.69 -0.39 -7.23
N LEU A 148 -2.39 -0.93 -8.40
CA LEU A 148 -1.57 -0.30 -9.44
C LEU A 148 -2.50 0.16 -10.56
N LEU A 149 -2.22 1.33 -11.10
CA LEU A 149 -2.99 1.95 -12.17
C LEU A 149 -2.19 2.00 -13.47
N GLU A 150 -2.90 1.96 -14.59
CA GLU A 150 -2.31 1.90 -15.92
C GLU A 150 -1.68 3.25 -16.30
N GLY A 151 -0.45 3.20 -16.84
CA GLY A 151 0.27 4.38 -17.33
C GLY A 151 0.83 5.31 -16.25
N LEU A 152 0.68 4.97 -14.96
CA LEU A 152 1.11 5.83 -13.85
C LEU A 152 2.43 5.33 -13.23
N HIS A 153 3.53 5.96 -13.64
CA HIS A 153 4.88 5.58 -13.25
C HIS A 153 5.67 6.75 -12.67
N CYS A 154 6.58 6.42 -11.76
CA CYS A 154 7.52 7.37 -11.18
C CYS A 154 8.48 7.91 -12.24
N SER A 155 8.70 9.22 -12.25
CA SER A 155 9.61 9.88 -13.19
C SER A 155 11.09 9.53 -12.95
N GLY A 156 11.37 8.93 -11.79
CA GLY A 156 12.72 8.67 -11.30
C GLY A 156 13.42 9.89 -10.72
N LYS A 157 12.82 11.09 -10.78
CA LYS A 157 13.39 12.31 -10.20
C LYS A 157 13.08 12.37 -8.71
N MET A 158 14.07 12.06 -7.89
CA MET A 158 13.90 12.01 -6.43
C MET A 158 14.60 13.22 -5.78
N PRO A 159 13.95 13.91 -4.82
CA PRO A 159 14.60 14.96 -4.06
C PRO A 159 15.88 14.43 -3.38
N GLY A 160 16.99 15.16 -3.55
CA GLY A 160 18.29 14.80 -2.95
C GLY A 160 19.20 13.94 -3.81
N TYR A 161 18.76 13.48 -4.99
CA TYR A 161 19.59 12.70 -5.92
C TYR A 161 19.95 13.54 -7.15
N LYS A 162 21.21 13.44 -7.60
CA LYS A 162 21.70 14.20 -8.76
C LYS A 162 21.25 13.63 -10.09
N SER A 163 21.13 12.30 -10.19
CA SER A 163 20.71 11.60 -11.41
C SER A 163 19.30 11.01 -11.23
N PRO A 164 18.47 11.01 -12.28
CA PRO A 164 17.19 10.31 -12.25
C PRO A 164 17.40 8.79 -12.15
N CYS A 165 16.50 8.14 -11.44
CA CYS A 165 16.39 6.68 -11.36
C CYS A 165 15.78 6.13 -12.66
N ASP A 166 16.26 4.97 -13.13
CA ASP A 166 15.85 4.31 -14.38
C ASP A 166 14.82 3.18 -14.19
N ARG A 167 14.35 2.98 -12.95
CA ARG A 167 13.50 1.82 -12.59
C ARG A 167 12.04 1.91 -13.02
N ASN A 168 11.55 3.09 -13.42
CA ASN A 168 10.19 3.33 -13.91
C ASN A 168 9.07 2.66 -13.07
N CYS A 169 9.18 2.75 -11.74
CA CYS A 169 8.32 2.02 -10.82
C CYS A 169 6.85 2.52 -10.87
N PHE A 170 5.89 1.61 -10.68
CA PHE A 170 4.49 1.99 -10.49
C PHE A 170 4.28 2.75 -9.18
N PHE A 171 3.34 3.68 -9.18
CA PHE A 171 2.83 4.26 -7.94
C PHE A 171 1.87 3.30 -7.23
N PHE A 172 1.96 3.26 -5.90
CA PHE A 172 1.01 2.54 -5.07
C PHE A 172 -0.18 3.44 -4.74
N TRP A 173 -1.37 3.05 -5.20
CA TRP A 173 -2.61 3.77 -4.96
C TRP A 173 -3.48 3.02 -3.95
N LYS A 174 -4.03 3.73 -2.97
CA LYS A 174 -5.00 3.15 -2.03
C LYS A 174 -6.39 3.19 -2.64
N GLU A 175 -7.18 2.14 -2.40
CA GLU A 175 -8.59 2.09 -2.84
C GLU A 175 -9.45 3.25 -2.29
N ALA A 176 -9.02 3.87 -1.18
CA ALA A 176 -9.68 5.04 -0.61
C ALA A 176 -9.52 6.31 -1.48
N TRP A 177 -8.46 6.40 -2.28
CA TRP A 177 -8.07 7.56 -3.09
C TRP A 177 -8.62 7.54 -4.51
N VAL A 178 -9.32 6.48 -4.89
CA VAL A 178 -9.92 6.35 -6.23
C VAL A 178 -11.39 6.05 -6.10
N ASP A 179 -12.20 6.50 -7.05
CA ASP A 179 -13.60 6.12 -7.15
C ASP A 179 -13.81 5.24 -8.38
N LYS A 180 -14.59 4.18 -8.20
CA LYS A 180 -14.91 3.26 -9.30
C LYS A 180 -15.87 3.97 -10.25
N ILE A 181 -15.54 3.96 -11.53
CA ILE A 181 -16.38 4.50 -12.59
C ILE A 181 -16.78 3.38 -13.54
N GLU A 182 -17.84 3.60 -14.30
CA GLU A 182 -18.13 2.76 -15.46
C GLU A 182 -17.09 3.03 -16.55
N ALA A 183 -16.89 2.06 -17.44
CA ALA A 183 -15.97 2.26 -18.55
C ALA A 183 -16.41 3.49 -19.35
N PRO A 184 -15.52 4.47 -19.62
CA PRO A 184 -15.86 5.59 -20.46
C PRO A 184 -16.28 5.02 -21.83
N VAL A 185 -17.50 5.38 -22.24
CA VAL A 185 -18.00 5.09 -23.59
C VAL A 185 -17.09 5.85 -24.54
N THR A 186 -16.09 5.17 -25.07
CA THR A 186 -15.11 5.78 -25.96
C THR A 186 -15.75 5.85 -27.33
N ASP A 187 -16.30 7.01 -27.70
CA ASP A 187 -16.55 7.33 -29.11
C ASP A 187 -15.18 7.37 -29.80
N GLU A 188 -14.86 6.31 -30.54
CA GLU A 188 -13.66 6.20 -31.35
C GLU A 188 -13.64 7.29 -32.43
N LYS A 189 -13.07 8.46 -32.12
CA LYS A 189 -12.57 9.37 -33.16
C LYS A 189 -11.15 8.94 -33.50
N GLN A 190 -11.05 8.34 -34.69
CA GLN A 190 -9.81 7.99 -35.39
C GLN A 190 -8.83 9.17 -35.36
N VAL A 191 -7.73 9.01 -34.62
CA VAL A 191 -6.53 9.82 -34.84
C VAL A 191 -5.91 9.29 -36.12
N THR A 192 -6.13 10.02 -37.21
CA THR A 192 -5.42 9.84 -38.47
C THR A 192 -3.94 10.17 -38.23
N GLU A 193 -3.10 9.19 -38.55
CA GLU A 193 -1.65 9.26 -38.60
C GLU A 193 -1.20 10.41 -39.51
N PRO A 194 -0.45 11.42 -39.04
CA PRO A 194 0.10 12.44 -39.92
C PRO A 194 1.29 11.87 -40.69
N ASP A 195 1.03 11.75 -41.99
CA ASP A 195 1.88 11.53 -43.15
C ASP A 195 3.36 11.94 -43.01
N GLN A 196 4.25 10.98 -43.27
CA GLN A 196 5.68 11.17 -43.40
C GLN A 196 6.02 11.88 -44.71
N GLN A 197 6.24 13.19 -44.65
CA GLN A 197 6.91 13.90 -45.75
C GLN A 197 8.42 13.62 -45.71
N LYS A 198 8.85 12.74 -46.61
CA LYS A 198 10.24 12.59 -47.05
C LYS A 198 10.64 13.86 -47.81
N GLU A 199 11.61 14.60 -47.31
CA GLU A 199 12.35 15.56 -48.13
C GLU A 199 13.49 14.83 -48.87
N PRO A 200 13.60 14.97 -50.21
CA PRO A 200 14.75 14.47 -50.95
C PRO A 200 15.95 15.41 -50.76
N ILE A 201 17.06 14.87 -50.28
CA ILE A 201 18.36 15.54 -50.30
C ILE A 201 18.77 15.68 -51.77
N SER A 202 18.58 16.87 -52.31
CA SER A 202 19.08 17.30 -53.61
C SER A 202 20.61 17.40 -53.56
N SER A 203 21.26 16.59 -54.39
CA SER A 203 22.65 16.77 -54.80
C SER A 203 22.80 18.09 -55.57
N HIS A 204 23.67 19.02 -55.15
CA HIS A 204 24.45 19.88 -56.05
C HIS A 204 25.54 20.68 -55.31
N ILE A 205 26.77 20.53 -55.83
CA ILE A 205 28.03 21.29 -55.66
C ILE A 205 28.86 20.95 -54.42
#